data_AF-A0A1E7GXR0-F1
#
_entry.id   AF-A0A1E7GXR0-F1
#
_cell.length_a   1.000
_cell.length_b   1.000
_cell.length_c   1.000
_cell.angle_alpha   90.00
_cell.angle_beta   90.00
_cell.angle_gamma   90.00
#
_symmetry.space_group_name_H-M   'P 1'
#
loop_
_entity.id
_entity.type
_entity.pdbx_description
1 polymer ?
#
loop_
_entity_poly.entity_id
_entity_poly.type
_entity_poly.pdbx_seq_one_letter_code
_entity_poly.pdbx_strand_id
1 'polypeptide(L)'
;MGTALLDLLVESGLINAEHFEEALRNCMLSGGQVSTSLLEIGLVQEDQLAWFLSRRLNIPFFDPLPLTSIPDEVLTLISAEMALKHRVLPLSRDRQGLSLAMADPSDAEALEDLTNLIGCAIKPLAAPEVRLLQALHEYYHVALNPRDQRLLDLCEDKEAPLPIAPFEVEEEGELEEAEIIEDDDLGDDPELGMSELAVALSEVRDRQEVVRIVIQYMGQAFERAAVFLVRENEISGWKAVCRQQEIANFDQLSIPLGFPSVLKTVVEGKSFYLGPIANEGLNEELLRSLGGNKPEAALLVPLILDGRVVNLFYGDGGPGQLVAQVGALQRLQEMAGLAFRILILKNRLLQL
;
A
#
# COMPACT_ATOMS: atom_id res chain seq x y z
N MET A 1 -5.70 1.09 4.28
CA MET A 1 -5.15 2.45 4.07
C MET A 1 -4.16 2.75 5.19
N GLY A 2 -2.91 2.25 5.14
CA GLY A 2 -2.06 2.06 6.33
C GLY A 2 -1.51 3.29 7.09
N THR A 3 -1.69 4.53 6.61
CA THR A 3 -1.11 5.73 7.25
C THR A 3 -1.83 6.17 8.51
N ALA A 4 -3.15 6.03 8.57
CA ALA A 4 -3.93 6.55 9.69
C ALA A 4 -3.56 5.85 11.01
N LEU A 5 -3.43 4.52 10.98
CA LEU A 5 -2.97 3.74 12.13
C LEU A 5 -1.55 4.14 12.54
N LEU A 6 -0.66 4.34 11.58
CA LEU A 6 0.74 4.61 11.87
C LEU A 6 1.01 6.04 12.36
N ASP A 7 0.34 7.04 11.78
CA ASP A 7 0.37 8.42 12.27
C ASP A 7 -0.11 8.45 13.73
N LEU A 8 -1.17 7.70 14.04
CA LEU A 8 -1.68 7.54 15.39
C LEU A 8 -0.64 6.88 16.32
N LEU A 9 0.04 5.82 15.87
CA LEU A 9 1.06 5.12 16.68
C LEU A 9 2.23 6.06 17.05
N VAL A 10 2.70 6.88 16.11
CA VAL A 10 3.73 7.90 16.36
C VAL A 10 3.22 8.98 17.30
N GLU A 11 2.02 9.52 17.08
CA GLU A 11 1.40 10.52 17.98
C GLU A 11 1.19 10.02 19.42
N SER A 12 1.07 8.71 19.59
CA SER A 12 0.88 8.09 20.90
C SER A 12 2.17 7.83 21.67
N GLY A 13 3.32 7.98 21.02
CA GLY A 13 4.63 7.62 21.57
C GLY A 13 4.88 6.12 21.68
N LEU A 14 4.02 5.26 21.10
CA LEU A 14 4.23 3.81 21.10
C LEU A 14 5.41 3.42 20.18
N ILE A 15 5.59 4.17 19.08
CA ILE A 15 6.73 4.07 18.19
C ILE A 15 7.27 5.48 17.92
N ASN A 16 8.57 5.58 17.62
CA ASN A 16 9.17 6.85 17.19
C ASN A 16 9.23 6.90 15.64
N ALA A 17 9.77 8.00 15.12
CA ALA A 17 9.96 8.22 13.70
C ALA A 17 10.86 7.19 13.01
N GLU A 18 11.93 6.79 13.69
CA GLU A 18 12.95 5.89 13.16
C GLU A 18 12.41 4.47 13.05
N HIS A 19 11.69 4.01 14.09
CA HIS A 19 10.92 2.78 14.12
C HIS A 19 9.86 2.73 13.02
N PHE A 20 9.19 3.85 12.75
CA PHE A 20 8.24 3.95 11.64
C PHE A 20 8.93 3.82 10.28
N GLU A 21 10.07 4.48 10.09
CA GLU A 21 10.86 4.38 8.87
C GLU A 21 11.36 2.95 8.67
N GLU A 22 11.86 2.30 9.71
CA GLU A 22 12.28 0.91 9.70
C GLU A 22 11.13 -0.04 9.33
N ALA A 23 9.95 0.12 9.92
CA ALA A 23 8.78 -0.69 9.58
C ALA A 23 8.34 -0.52 8.12
N LEU A 24 8.40 0.71 7.58
CA LEU A 24 8.07 0.96 6.17
C LEU A 24 9.13 0.41 5.21
N ARG A 25 10.42 0.49 5.59
CA ARG A 25 11.50 -0.12 4.81
C ARG A 25 11.36 -1.65 4.81
N ASN A 26 11.11 -2.25 5.96
CA ASN A 26 10.86 -3.69 6.05
C ASN A 26 9.62 -4.11 5.23
N CYS A 27 8.54 -3.32 5.26
CA CYS A 27 7.37 -3.54 4.41
C CYS A 27 7.69 -3.44 2.91
N MET A 28 8.60 -2.56 2.52
CA MET A 28 9.04 -2.42 1.13
C MET A 28 9.93 -3.58 0.66
N LEU A 29 10.82 -4.07 1.54
CA LEU A 29 11.76 -5.14 1.24
C LEU A 29 11.11 -6.53 1.29
N SER A 30 10.29 -6.77 2.31
CA SER A 30 9.67 -8.08 2.56
C SER A 30 8.23 -8.18 2.05
N GLY A 31 7.59 -7.05 1.71
CA GLY A 31 6.16 -6.94 1.30
C GLY A 31 5.20 -6.68 2.48
N GLY A 32 3.91 -7.00 2.32
CA GLY A 32 2.96 -7.07 3.45
C GLY A 32 2.43 -5.72 3.96
N GLN A 33 1.79 -5.69 5.13
CA GLN A 33 1.34 -4.44 5.75
C GLN A 33 2.34 -3.95 6.80
N VAL A 34 2.35 -2.64 7.02
CA VAL A 34 3.23 -1.99 8.00
C VAL A 34 2.94 -2.43 9.44
N SER A 35 1.67 -2.71 9.75
CA SER A 35 1.23 -3.32 11.02
C SER A 35 1.93 -4.66 11.28
N THR A 36 2.02 -5.50 10.25
CA THR A 36 2.75 -6.76 10.27
C THR A 36 4.24 -6.53 10.41
N SER A 37 4.81 -5.60 9.64
CA SER A 37 6.24 -5.28 9.75
C SER A 37 6.63 -4.75 11.13
N LEU A 38 5.76 -4.02 11.83
CA LEU A 38 5.97 -3.57 13.21
C LEU A 38 6.02 -4.73 14.23
N LEU A 39 5.26 -5.80 13.98
CA LEU A 39 5.30 -7.02 14.78
C LEU A 39 6.58 -7.82 14.50
N GLU A 40 6.97 -7.94 13.23
CA GLU A 40 8.16 -8.70 12.79
C GLU A 40 9.47 -8.15 13.38
N ILE A 41 9.61 -6.84 13.40
CA ILE A 41 10.77 -6.15 13.98
C ILE A 41 10.69 -6.02 15.51
N GLY A 42 9.63 -6.55 16.13
CA GLY A 42 9.47 -6.59 17.59
C GLY A 42 9.19 -5.25 18.27
N LEU A 43 8.90 -4.20 17.49
CA LEU A 43 8.70 -2.84 18.02
C LEU A 43 7.34 -2.64 18.69
N VAL A 44 6.34 -3.44 18.30
CA VAL A 44 5.01 -3.43 18.91
C VAL A 44 4.57 -4.86 19.12
N GLN A 45 4.03 -5.17 20.30
CA GLN A 45 3.37 -6.46 20.52
C GLN A 45 1.92 -6.43 20.02
N GLU A 46 1.40 -7.60 19.69
CA GLU A 46 0.03 -7.77 19.22
C GLU A 46 -1.01 -7.10 20.14
N ASP A 47 -0.92 -7.35 21.44
CA ASP A 47 -1.82 -6.79 22.46
C ASP A 47 -1.75 -5.26 22.53
N GLN A 48 -0.57 -4.68 22.24
CA GLN A 48 -0.38 -3.23 22.22
C GLN A 48 -1.00 -2.61 20.98
N LEU A 49 -0.80 -3.22 19.81
CA LEU A 49 -1.41 -2.79 18.55
C LEU A 49 -2.94 -2.87 18.62
N ALA A 50 -3.44 -3.97 19.18
CA ALA A 50 -4.84 -4.24 19.48
C ALA A 50 -5.47 -3.17 20.40
N TRP A 51 -4.86 -2.95 21.56
CA TRP A 51 -5.31 -1.93 22.52
C TRP A 51 -5.32 -0.54 21.90
N PHE A 52 -4.26 -0.23 21.13
CA PHE A 52 -4.09 1.07 20.50
C PHE A 52 -5.20 1.39 19.49
N LEU A 53 -5.47 0.45 18.57
CA LEU A 53 -6.54 0.53 17.59
C LEU A 53 -7.90 0.78 18.24
N SER A 54 -8.19 0.05 19.32
CA SER A 54 -9.45 0.16 20.04
C SER A 54 -9.64 1.53 20.71
N ARG A 55 -8.59 2.04 21.37
CA ARG A 55 -8.63 3.30 22.11
C ARG A 55 -8.79 4.52 21.19
N ARG A 56 -8.12 4.53 20.04
CA ARG A 56 -8.08 5.69 19.14
C ARG A 56 -9.25 5.73 18.16
N LEU A 57 -9.67 4.57 17.65
CA LEU A 57 -10.79 4.49 16.72
C LEU A 57 -12.14 4.42 17.45
N ASN A 58 -12.14 4.26 18.78
CA ASN A 58 -13.34 4.02 19.59
C ASN A 58 -14.15 2.82 19.07
N ILE A 59 -13.43 1.80 18.61
CA ILE A 59 -13.96 0.55 18.06
C ILE A 59 -13.57 -0.58 19.01
N PRO A 60 -14.46 -1.52 19.37
CA PRO A 60 -14.08 -2.59 20.27
C PRO A 60 -13.03 -3.50 19.63
N PHE A 61 -12.04 -3.90 20.44
CA PHE A 61 -11.08 -4.92 20.04
C PHE A 61 -11.72 -6.31 20.14
N PHE A 62 -11.47 -7.15 19.15
CA PHE A 62 -11.80 -8.56 19.18
C PHE A 62 -10.51 -9.37 19.12
N ASP A 63 -10.26 -10.15 20.17
CA ASP A 63 -9.25 -11.20 20.14
C ASP A 63 -9.85 -12.41 19.40
N PRO A 64 -9.29 -12.80 18.23
CA PRO A 64 -9.78 -13.97 17.51
C PRO A 64 -9.52 -15.28 18.27
N LEU A 65 -8.75 -15.26 19.36
CA LEU A 65 -8.39 -16.44 20.12
C LEU A 65 -9.01 -16.51 21.53
N PRO A 66 -9.50 -17.70 21.95
CA PRO A 66 -9.67 -18.90 21.12
C PRO A 66 -10.71 -18.66 20.02
N LEU A 67 -10.51 -19.26 18.84
CA LEU A 67 -11.41 -19.14 17.69
C LEU A 67 -12.83 -19.45 18.15
N THR A 68 -13.61 -18.40 18.33
CA THR A 68 -15.01 -18.53 18.76
C THR A 68 -15.72 -19.33 17.69
N SER A 69 -16.49 -20.36 18.04
CA SER A 69 -17.22 -21.16 17.05
C SER A 69 -18.15 -20.27 16.24
N ILE A 70 -17.76 -19.98 14.99
CA ILE A 70 -18.52 -19.15 14.06
C ILE A 70 -19.51 -20.06 13.32
N PRO A 71 -20.82 -19.76 13.31
CA PRO A 71 -21.77 -20.54 12.54
C PRO A 71 -21.46 -20.51 11.04
N ASP A 72 -21.59 -21.64 10.35
CA ASP A 72 -21.37 -21.74 8.88
C ASP A 72 -22.23 -20.75 8.09
N GLU A 73 -23.45 -20.48 8.58
CA GLU A 73 -24.38 -19.49 7.99
C GLU A 73 -23.83 -18.06 8.02
N VAL A 74 -22.91 -17.76 8.95
CA VAL A 74 -22.24 -16.46 9.06
C VAL A 74 -20.97 -16.43 8.22
N LEU A 75 -20.19 -17.51 8.22
CA LEU A 75 -19.00 -17.65 7.36
C LEU A 75 -19.34 -17.54 5.87
N THR A 76 -20.46 -18.12 5.45
CA THR A 76 -20.93 -18.10 4.05
C THR A 76 -21.41 -16.73 3.55
N LEU A 77 -21.55 -15.73 4.44
CA LEU A 77 -21.93 -14.36 4.04
C LEU A 77 -20.80 -13.64 3.29
N ILE A 78 -19.55 -14.03 3.52
CA ILE A 78 -18.37 -13.44 2.89
C ILE A 78 -17.57 -14.57 2.26
N SER A 79 -17.27 -14.47 0.96
CA SER A 79 -16.44 -15.46 0.28
C SER A 79 -15.00 -15.41 0.80
N ALA A 80 -14.29 -16.54 0.73
CA ALA A 80 -12.88 -16.61 1.13
C ALA A 80 -12.00 -15.57 0.42
N GLU A 81 -12.25 -15.34 -0.87
CA GLU A 81 -11.54 -14.35 -1.68
C GLU A 81 -11.74 -12.92 -1.15
N MET A 82 -12.97 -12.56 -0.76
CA MET A 82 -13.26 -11.25 -0.19
C MET A 82 -12.75 -11.11 1.25
N ALA A 83 -12.87 -12.17 2.04
CA ALA A 83 -12.36 -12.23 3.40
C ALA A 83 -10.83 -12.02 3.41
N LEU A 84 -10.11 -12.63 2.46
CA LEU A 84 -8.68 -12.41 2.26
C LEU A 84 -8.37 -11.02 1.71
N LYS A 85 -9.07 -10.58 0.65
CA LYS A 85 -8.85 -9.28 0.01
C LYS A 85 -8.97 -8.12 0.99
N HIS A 86 -10.04 -8.11 1.79
CA HIS A 86 -10.30 -7.05 2.77
C HIS A 86 -9.72 -7.37 4.15
N ARG A 87 -9.14 -8.56 4.35
CA ARG A 87 -8.60 -9.06 5.63
C ARG A 87 -9.63 -8.92 6.75
N VAL A 88 -10.76 -9.61 6.56
CA VAL A 88 -11.91 -9.57 7.47
C VAL A 88 -12.41 -10.95 7.82
N LEU A 89 -13.00 -11.10 9.02
CA LEU A 89 -13.60 -12.35 9.49
C LEU A 89 -15.02 -12.06 10.04
N PRO A 90 -16.08 -12.64 9.45
CA PRO A 90 -17.44 -12.46 9.96
C PRO A 90 -17.62 -13.27 11.25
N LEU A 91 -18.09 -12.65 12.33
CA LEU A 91 -18.14 -13.29 13.66
C LEU A 91 -19.56 -13.72 14.06
N SER A 92 -20.53 -12.82 13.90
CA SER A 92 -21.92 -13.07 14.28
C SER A 92 -22.87 -12.12 13.59
N ARG A 93 -24.09 -12.58 13.32
CA ARG A 93 -25.15 -11.75 12.73
C ARG A 93 -26.32 -11.64 13.70
N ASP A 94 -26.73 -10.41 13.98
CA ASP A 94 -27.90 -10.11 14.81
C ASP A 94 -28.88 -9.17 14.08
N ARG A 95 -29.89 -8.65 14.79
CA ARG A 95 -30.89 -7.71 14.24
C ARG A 95 -30.32 -6.31 13.96
N GLN A 96 -29.20 -5.96 14.57
CA GLN A 96 -28.55 -4.66 14.45
C GLN A 96 -27.45 -4.67 13.38
N GLY A 97 -26.96 -5.84 12.95
CA GLY A 97 -25.96 -5.93 11.89
C GLY A 97 -25.11 -7.21 11.92
N LEU A 98 -24.09 -7.23 11.07
CA LEU A 98 -23.02 -8.22 11.07
C LEU A 98 -21.84 -7.68 11.88
N SER A 99 -21.44 -8.40 12.93
CA SER A 99 -20.17 -8.15 13.62
C SER A 99 -19.03 -8.71 12.79
N LEU A 100 -18.07 -7.84 12.44
CA LEU A 100 -17.00 -8.16 11.50
C LEU A 100 -15.66 -7.75 12.11
N ALA A 101 -14.77 -8.72 12.30
CA ALA A 101 -13.39 -8.43 12.66
C ALA A 101 -12.64 -7.95 11.42
N MET A 102 -11.88 -6.85 11.53
CA MET A 102 -11.17 -6.22 10.42
C MET A 102 -9.75 -5.84 10.87
N ALA A 103 -8.78 -6.05 9.97
CA ALA A 103 -7.41 -5.58 10.17
C ALA A 103 -7.33 -4.05 10.18
N ASP A 104 -8.10 -3.40 9.31
CA ASP A 104 -8.21 -1.94 9.23
C ASP A 104 -9.69 -1.50 9.28
N PRO A 105 -10.25 -1.29 10.50
CA PRO A 105 -11.60 -0.78 10.68
C PRO A 105 -11.81 0.66 10.17
N SER A 106 -10.74 1.39 9.82
CA SER A 106 -10.81 2.76 9.31
C SER A 106 -10.97 2.82 7.78
N ASP A 107 -10.90 1.67 7.10
CA ASP A 107 -11.04 1.57 5.65
C ASP A 107 -12.52 1.74 5.23
N ALA A 108 -12.88 2.99 4.94
CA ALA A 108 -14.24 3.36 4.55
C ALA A 108 -14.69 2.70 3.23
N GLU A 109 -13.77 2.47 2.30
CA GLU A 109 -14.05 1.82 1.02
C GLU A 109 -14.37 0.33 1.25
N ALA A 110 -13.55 -0.37 2.04
CA ALA A 110 -13.83 -1.75 2.42
C ALA A 110 -15.16 -1.90 3.17
N LEU A 111 -15.47 -0.98 4.09
CA LEU A 111 -16.75 -0.97 4.81
C LEU A 111 -17.94 -0.75 3.88
N GLU A 112 -17.83 0.18 2.93
CA GLU A 112 -18.89 0.46 1.95
C GLU A 112 -19.11 -0.73 1.01
N ASP A 113 -18.04 -1.28 0.45
CA ASP A 113 -18.07 -2.47 -0.42
C ASP A 113 -18.74 -3.67 0.27
N LEU A 114 -18.32 -3.98 1.50
CA LEU A 114 -18.86 -5.09 2.27
C LEU A 114 -20.31 -4.83 2.69
N THR A 115 -20.66 -3.59 3.05
CA THR A 115 -22.06 -3.23 3.39
C THR A 115 -22.97 -3.40 2.19
N ASN A 116 -22.54 -2.94 1.02
CA ASN A 116 -23.30 -3.04 -0.23
C ASN A 116 -23.51 -4.50 -0.65
N LEU A 117 -22.50 -5.35 -0.45
CA LEU A 117 -22.58 -6.78 -0.76
C LEU A 117 -23.51 -7.53 0.19
N ILE A 118 -23.32 -7.35 1.49
CA ILE A 118 -23.99 -8.15 2.53
C ILE A 118 -25.43 -7.65 2.74
N GLY A 119 -25.71 -6.38 2.43
CA GLY A 119 -27.03 -5.78 2.52
C GLY A 119 -27.50 -5.54 3.96
N CYS A 120 -26.57 -5.47 4.92
CA CYS A 120 -26.87 -5.13 6.31
C CYS A 120 -25.80 -4.21 6.91
N ALA A 121 -26.12 -3.57 8.03
CA ALA A 121 -25.15 -2.74 8.74
C ALA A 121 -23.98 -3.58 9.27
N ILE A 122 -22.76 -3.10 9.07
CA ILE A 122 -21.54 -3.70 9.61
C ILE A 122 -21.19 -3.05 10.95
N LYS A 123 -20.91 -3.88 11.94
CA LYS A 123 -20.32 -3.48 13.22
C LYS A 123 -18.85 -3.90 13.20
N PRO A 124 -17.92 -2.98 12.85
CA PRO A 124 -16.52 -3.32 12.77
C PRO A 124 -15.95 -3.58 14.16
N LEU A 125 -15.04 -4.53 14.24
CA LEU A 125 -14.23 -4.87 15.40
C LEU A 125 -12.77 -4.89 14.95
N ALA A 126 -11.87 -4.24 15.69
CA ALA A 126 -10.46 -4.26 15.36
C ALA A 126 -9.86 -5.63 15.74
N ALA A 127 -9.09 -6.24 14.84
CA ALA A 127 -8.33 -7.45 15.14
C ALA A 127 -6.95 -7.39 14.46
N PRO A 128 -5.90 -8.01 15.04
CA PRO A 128 -4.58 -8.01 14.45
C PRO A 128 -4.60 -8.84 13.16
N GLU A 129 -3.92 -8.35 12.12
CA GLU A 129 -3.87 -9.02 10.81
C GLU A 129 -3.36 -10.46 10.92
N VAL A 130 -2.33 -10.69 11.73
CA VAL A 130 -1.75 -12.02 11.97
C VAL A 130 -2.81 -13.02 12.46
N ARG A 131 -3.66 -12.64 13.43
CA ARG A 131 -4.73 -13.50 13.94
C ARG A 131 -5.87 -13.68 12.97
N LEU A 132 -6.13 -12.67 12.14
CA LEU A 132 -7.10 -12.80 11.06
C LEU A 132 -6.61 -13.80 10.02
N LEU A 133 -5.34 -13.75 9.61
CA LEU A 133 -4.75 -14.72 8.69
C LEU A 133 -4.81 -16.14 9.28
N GLN A 134 -4.51 -16.31 10.56
CA GLN A 134 -4.68 -17.58 11.27
C GLN A 134 -6.13 -18.08 11.20
N ALA A 135 -7.10 -17.21 11.51
CA ALA A 135 -8.52 -17.56 11.46
C ALA A 135 -9.01 -17.87 10.04
N LEU A 136 -8.52 -17.15 9.03
CA LEU A 136 -8.85 -17.40 7.62
C LEU A 136 -8.27 -18.73 7.13
N HIS A 137 -7.07 -19.11 7.60
CA HIS A 137 -6.50 -20.42 7.34
C HIS A 137 -7.39 -21.54 7.91
N GLU A 138 -7.84 -21.39 9.15
CA GLU A 138 -8.67 -22.40 9.83
C GLU A 138 -10.09 -22.50 9.25
N TYR A 139 -10.77 -21.36 9.02
CA TYR A 139 -12.17 -21.34 8.60
C TYR A 139 -12.41 -21.38 7.09
N TYR A 140 -11.54 -20.73 6.31
CA TYR A 140 -11.68 -20.64 4.86
C TYR A 140 -10.64 -21.45 4.08
N HIS A 141 -9.72 -22.14 4.78
CA HIS A 141 -8.63 -22.91 4.18
C HIS A 141 -7.75 -22.06 3.25
N VAL A 142 -7.57 -20.79 3.59
CA VAL A 142 -6.64 -19.90 2.91
C VAL A 142 -5.21 -20.38 3.17
N ALA A 143 -4.41 -20.57 2.13
CA ALA A 143 -3.01 -20.95 2.29
C ALA A 143 -2.21 -19.79 2.91
N LEU A 144 -1.48 -20.08 3.99
CA LEU A 144 -0.52 -19.15 4.56
C LEU A 144 0.76 -19.19 3.73
N ASN A 145 1.32 -18.03 3.42
CA ASN A 145 2.64 -17.97 2.81
C ASN A 145 3.72 -18.21 3.90
N PRO A 146 4.98 -18.51 3.53
CA PRO A 146 6.04 -18.77 4.51
C PRO A 146 6.27 -17.63 5.51
N ARG A 147 6.01 -16.39 5.10
CA ARG A 147 6.14 -15.21 5.96
C ARG A 147 5.03 -15.14 7.01
N ASP A 148 3.78 -15.36 6.61
CA ASP A 148 2.62 -15.39 7.51
C ASP A 148 2.79 -16.50 8.55
N GLN A 149 3.34 -17.65 8.15
CA GLN A 149 3.65 -18.75 9.05
C GLN A 149 4.73 -18.36 10.08
N ARG A 150 5.86 -17.78 9.63
CA ARG A 150 6.92 -17.28 10.53
C ARG A 150 6.37 -16.24 11.52
N LEU A 151 5.50 -15.35 11.07
CA LEU A 151 4.88 -14.34 11.93
C LEU A 151 4.00 -14.95 13.02
N LEU A 152 3.24 -15.99 12.68
CA LEU A 152 2.43 -16.72 13.65
C LEU A 152 3.31 -17.40 14.70
N ASP A 153 4.38 -18.05 14.26
CA ASP A 153 5.34 -18.70 15.16
C ASP A 153 5.97 -17.68 16.13
N LEU A 154 6.37 -16.51 15.64
CA LEU A 154 6.88 -15.39 16.46
C LEU A 154 5.86 -14.89 17.49
N CYS A 155 4.57 -14.88 17.16
CA CYS A 155 3.51 -14.43 18.07
C CYS A 155 3.10 -15.50 19.10
N GLU A 156 3.47 -16.77 18.88
CA GLU A 156 3.21 -17.89 19.80
C GLU A 156 4.31 -18.03 20.86
N ASP A 157 5.54 -17.62 20.55
CA ASP A 157 6.68 -17.58 21.47
C ASP A 157 6.59 -16.40 22.47
N LYS A 158 5.68 -16.49 23.44
CA LYS A 158 5.51 -15.51 24.54
C LYS A 158 6.62 -15.60 25.60
N GLU A 159 7.88 -15.33 25.26
CA GLU A 159 8.94 -15.09 26.25
C GLU A 159 9.85 -13.89 25.89
N ALA A 160 9.31 -12.67 26.01
CA ALA A 160 10.06 -11.55 26.60
C ALA A 160 9.12 -10.36 26.90
N PRO A 161 8.91 -9.99 28.18
CA PRO A 161 8.38 -8.67 28.50
C PRO A 161 9.50 -7.65 28.35
N LEU A 162 9.43 -6.76 27.35
CA LEU A 162 10.21 -5.52 27.40
C LEU A 162 9.46 -4.52 28.30
N PRO A 163 10.19 -3.82 29.20
CA PRO A 163 9.58 -2.95 30.19
C PRO A 163 8.93 -1.74 29.52
N ILE A 164 7.66 -1.50 29.85
CA ILE A 164 6.99 -0.23 29.57
C ILE A 164 7.53 0.79 30.57
N ALA A 165 8.47 1.63 30.14
CA ALA A 165 8.69 2.93 30.75
C ALA A 165 8.42 4.01 29.68
N PRO A 166 7.80 5.15 30.02
CA PRO A 166 7.87 6.34 29.18
C PRO A 166 9.35 6.67 28.97
N PHE A 167 9.84 6.60 27.74
CA PHE A 167 11.27 6.78 27.49
C PHE A 167 11.63 8.27 27.57
N GLU A 168 12.41 8.62 28.60
CA GLU A 168 13.26 9.81 28.57
C GLU A 168 14.38 9.54 27.56
N VAL A 169 14.65 10.50 26.67
CA VAL A 169 15.64 10.38 25.59
C VAL A 169 17.03 10.21 26.21
N GLU A 170 17.65 9.05 26.02
CA GLU A 170 19.10 8.87 26.18
C GLU A 170 19.75 8.82 24.80
N GLU A 171 20.87 9.54 24.66
CA GLU A 171 21.60 9.82 23.42
C GLU A 171 22.18 8.57 22.73
N GLU A 172 22.19 8.65 21.40
CA GLU A 172 22.87 7.83 20.38
C GLU A 172 23.78 6.69 20.91
N GLY A 173 23.30 5.46 20.74
CA GLY A 173 24.12 4.25 20.71
C GLY A 173 24.10 3.63 19.31
N GLU A 174 25.27 3.20 18.83
CA GLU A 174 25.47 2.58 17.51
C GLU A 174 24.52 1.38 17.31
N LEU A 175 23.70 1.45 16.25
CA LEU A 175 22.83 0.35 15.82
C LEU A 175 23.68 -0.74 15.14
N GLU A 176 23.52 -1.99 15.57
CA GLU A 176 24.08 -3.15 14.87
C GLU A 176 23.30 -3.40 13.57
N GLU A 177 24.03 -3.64 12.47
CA GLU A 177 23.47 -3.91 11.14
C GLU A 177 22.59 -5.17 11.15
N ALA A 178 21.34 -5.04 10.68
CA ALA A 178 20.44 -6.18 10.50
C ALA A 178 20.98 -7.14 9.42
N GLU A 179 21.06 -8.44 9.73
CA GLU A 179 21.44 -9.48 8.77
C GLU A 179 20.35 -9.64 7.69
N ILE A 180 20.73 -9.41 6.43
CA ILE A 180 19.91 -9.71 5.25
C ILE A 180 19.91 -11.23 5.06
N ILE A 181 18.73 -11.86 5.14
CA ILE A 181 18.56 -13.28 4.85
C ILE A 181 18.41 -13.45 3.33
N GLU A 182 19.35 -14.16 2.71
CA GLU A 182 19.28 -14.60 1.31
C GLU A 182 18.28 -15.77 1.20
N ASP A 183 17.10 -15.54 0.63
CA ASP A 183 16.18 -16.62 0.23
C ASP A 183 16.54 -17.09 -1.19
N ASP A 184 17.30 -18.19 -1.26
CA ASP A 184 17.58 -18.98 -2.46
C ASP A 184 16.39 -19.92 -2.75
N ASP A 185 15.38 -19.44 -3.50
CA ASP A 185 14.59 -20.30 -4.41
C ASP A 185 13.67 -19.45 -5.33
N LEU A 186 14.25 -18.81 -6.34
CA LEU A 186 13.47 -18.16 -7.41
C LEU A 186 13.88 -18.78 -8.75
N GLY A 187 12.97 -19.55 -9.34
CA GLY A 187 13.08 -20.01 -10.72
C GLY A 187 13.16 -18.82 -11.68
N ASP A 188 13.76 -19.03 -12.85
CA ASP A 188 14.01 -17.99 -13.86
C ASP A 188 12.78 -17.09 -14.16
N ASP A 189 12.68 -15.92 -13.48
CA ASP A 189 11.68 -14.86 -13.69
C ASP A 189 12.33 -13.47 -13.39
N PRO A 190 11.92 -12.34 -14.01
CA PRO A 190 12.46 -10.97 -13.83
C PRO A 190 12.41 -10.35 -12.40
N GLU A 191 12.34 -11.16 -11.35
CA GLU A 191 12.30 -10.76 -9.94
C GLU A 191 13.55 -10.03 -9.47
N LEU A 192 14.70 -10.23 -10.11
CA LEU A 192 15.97 -9.55 -9.79
C LEU A 192 15.89 -8.01 -9.84
N GLY A 193 14.93 -7.42 -10.58
CA GLY A 193 14.75 -5.97 -10.62
C GLY A 193 13.87 -5.38 -9.51
N MET A 194 13.00 -6.19 -8.88
CA MET A 194 12.06 -5.70 -7.87
C MET A 194 12.72 -5.50 -6.51
N SER A 195 13.61 -6.41 -6.13
CA SER A 195 14.39 -6.29 -4.89
C SER A 195 15.34 -5.09 -4.94
N GLU A 196 16.04 -4.88 -6.07
CA GLU A 196 16.88 -3.69 -6.27
C GLU A 196 16.06 -2.39 -6.20
N LEU A 197 14.85 -2.39 -6.78
CA LEU A 197 13.93 -1.27 -6.73
C LEU A 197 13.45 -0.98 -5.31
N ALA A 198 13.14 -2.02 -4.52
CA ALA A 198 12.75 -1.90 -3.12
C ALA A 198 13.87 -1.27 -2.29
N VAL A 199 15.11 -1.78 -2.42
CA VAL A 199 16.30 -1.20 -1.76
C VAL A 199 16.47 0.26 -2.15
N ALA A 200 16.47 0.58 -3.45
CA ALA A 200 16.68 1.94 -3.93
C ALA A 200 15.59 2.92 -3.44
N LEU A 201 14.32 2.50 -3.40
CA LEU A 201 13.21 3.31 -2.89
C LEU A 201 13.22 3.45 -1.37
N SER A 202 13.84 2.52 -0.64
CA SER A 202 13.93 2.55 0.82
C SER A 202 14.91 3.62 1.34
N GLU A 203 15.90 3.99 0.51
CA GLU A 203 16.99 4.91 0.89
C GLU A 203 16.79 6.36 0.41
N VAL A 204 15.65 6.65 -0.23
CA VAL A 204 15.38 7.95 -0.83
C VAL A 204 15.33 9.09 0.19
N ARG A 205 15.84 10.24 -0.21
CA ARG A 205 15.93 11.44 0.64
C ARG A 205 14.91 12.50 0.30
N ASP A 206 14.43 12.49 -0.95
CA ASP A 206 13.45 13.43 -1.41
C ASP A 206 12.53 12.85 -2.50
N ARG A 207 11.50 13.62 -2.84
CA ARG A 207 10.49 13.23 -3.82
C ARG A 207 11.05 13.10 -5.24
N GLN A 208 12.11 13.83 -5.55
CA GLN A 208 12.74 13.83 -6.87
C GLN A 208 13.50 12.52 -7.10
N GLU A 209 14.15 11.98 -6.07
CA GLU A 209 14.80 10.67 -6.12
C GLU A 209 13.80 9.54 -6.37
N VAL A 210 12.65 9.55 -5.67
CA VAL A 210 11.56 8.58 -5.91
C VAL A 210 11.13 8.60 -7.37
N VAL A 211 10.80 9.78 -7.90
CA VAL A 211 10.35 9.93 -9.30
C VAL A 211 11.43 9.50 -10.29
N ARG A 212 12.71 9.78 -10.00
CA ARG A 212 13.84 9.36 -10.83
C ARG A 212 13.97 7.84 -10.89
N ILE A 213 13.84 7.15 -9.75
CA ILE A 213 13.91 5.69 -9.68
C ILE A 213 12.72 5.05 -10.41
N VAL A 214 11.51 5.54 -10.14
CA VAL A 214 10.26 5.10 -10.79
C VAL A 214 10.37 5.24 -12.31
N ILE A 215 10.79 6.40 -12.82
CA ILE A 215 10.87 6.61 -14.27
C ILE A 215 11.96 5.77 -14.93
N GLN A 216 13.07 5.51 -14.23
CA GLN A 216 14.15 4.67 -14.73
C GLN A 216 13.70 3.21 -14.86
N TYR A 217 12.96 2.70 -13.87
CA TYR A 217 12.37 1.37 -13.94
C TYR A 217 11.32 1.28 -15.06
N MET A 218 10.36 2.21 -15.10
CA MET A 218 9.33 2.22 -16.14
C MET A 218 9.89 2.39 -17.55
N GLY A 219 10.96 3.17 -17.72
CA GLY A 219 11.62 3.36 -19.01
C GLY A 219 12.26 2.09 -19.59
N GLN A 220 12.43 1.03 -18.80
CA GLN A 220 12.86 -0.29 -19.26
C GLN A 220 11.67 -1.13 -19.74
N ALA A 221 10.49 -0.93 -19.14
CA ALA A 221 9.29 -1.72 -19.38
C ALA A 221 8.39 -1.18 -20.51
N PHE A 222 8.41 0.14 -20.75
CA PHE A 222 7.51 0.81 -21.71
C PHE A 222 8.28 1.54 -22.80
N GLU A 223 7.63 1.75 -23.96
CA GLU A 223 8.21 2.57 -25.03
C GLU A 223 8.33 4.02 -24.59
N ARG A 224 7.27 4.56 -23.98
CA ARG A 224 7.29 5.82 -23.25
C ARG A 224 6.77 5.60 -21.84
N ALA A 225 7.41 6.26 -20.88
CA ALA A 225 6.94 6.32 -19.51
C ALA A 225 6.87 7.77 -19.04
N ALA A 226 5.91 8.11 -18.19
CA ALA A 226 5.80 9.43 -17.61
C ALA A 226 5.22 9.38 -16.19
N VAL A 227 5.62 10.35 -15.37
CA VAL A 227 5.08 10.61 -14.05
C VAL A 227 4.45 12.00 -14.08
N PHE A 228 3.20 12.09 -13.60
CA PHE A 228 2.46 13.34 -13.47
C PHE A 228 2.24 13.65 -12.00
N LEU A 229 2.27 14.93 -11.66
CA LEU A 229 1.86 15.43 -10.35
C LEU A 229 0.40 15.90 -10.43
N VAL A 230 -0.42 15.44 -9.51
CA VAL A 230 -1.83 15.83 -9.42
C VAL A 230 -1.99 16.91 -8.35
N ARG A 231 -2.57 18.04 -8.74
CA ARG A 231 -2.93 19.16 -7.85
C ARG A 231 -4.44 19.35 -7.87
N GLU A 232 -4.93 20.26 -7.04
CA GLU A 232 -6.37 20.48 -6.86
C GLU A 232 -7.11 20.80 -8.17
N ASN A 233 -6.50 21.58 -9.08
CA ASN A 233 -7.15 22.07 -10.30
C ASN A 233 -6.47 21.61 -11.61
N GLU A 234 -5.30 20.98 -11.52
CA GLU A 234 -4.50 20.63 -12.69
C GLU A 234 -3.67 19.36 -12.45
N ILE A 235 -3.28 18.73 -13.55
CA ILE A 235 -2.32 17.63 -13.59
C ILE A 235 -1.13 18.12 -14.40
N SER A 236 0.04 18.22 -13.78
CA SER A 236 1.25 18.67 -14.45
C SER A 236 2.17 17.51 -14.78
N GLY A 237 2.88 17.61 -15.90
CA GLY A 237 4.01 16.70 -16.16
C GLY A 237 5.09 16.88 -15.10
N TRP A 238 5.72 15.78 -14.68
CA TRP A 238 6.87 15.84 -13.77
C TRP A 238 8.14 15.36 -14.48
N LYS A 239 8.12 14.13 -15.00
CA LYS A 239 9.24 13.57 -15.75
C LYS A 239 8.73 12.54 -16.74
N ALA A 240 9.33 12.49 -17.92
CA ALA A 240 8.98 11.49 -18.92
C ALA A 240 10.21 11.02 -19.69
N VAL A 241 10.16 9.79 -20.17
CA VAL A 241 11.19 9.16 -20.99
C VAL A 241 10.57 8.47 -22.19
N CYS A 242 11.27 8.48 -23.32
CA CYS A 242 10.98 7.70 -24.51
C CYS A 242 12.20 6.84 -24.80
N ARG A 243 12.06 5.51 -24.75
CA ARG A 243 13.18 4.56 -24.96
C ARG A 243 14.40 4.93 -24.12
N GLN A 244 14.16 5.15 -22.83
CA GLN A 244 15.15 5.57 -21.81
C GLN A 244 15.78 6.96 -22.01
N GLN A 245 15.38 7.73 -23.04
CA GLN A 245 15.82 9.11 -23.22
C GLN A 245 14.79 10.07 -22.62
N GLU A 246 15.26 11.00 -21.78
CA GLU A 246 14.40 12.00 -21.16
C GLU A 246 13.76 12.92 -22.20
N ILE A 247 12.45 13.14 -22.03
CA ILE A 247 11.68 14.08 -22.84
C ILE A 247 11.84 15.47 -22.24
N ALA A 248 12.52 16.36 -22.96
CA ALA A 248 12.77 17.72 -22.51
C ALA A 248 11.47 18.54 -22.36
N ASN A 249 11.44 19.43 -21.37
CA ASN A 249 10.34 20.35 -21.09
C ASN A 249 9.00 19.66 -20.75
N PHE A 250 9.02 18.38 -20.38
CA PHE A 250 7.80 17.66 -20.00
C PHE A 250 7.13 18.25 -18.74
N ASP A 251 7.92 18.87 -17.87
CA ASP A 251 7.49 19.63 -16.70
C ASP A 251 6.63 20.87 -17.02
N GLN A 252 6.61 21.32 -18.29
CA GLN A 252 5.78 22.43 -18.75
C GLN A 252 4.36 22.00 -19.13
N LEU A 253 4.08 20.70 -19.25
CA LEU A 253 2.74 20.20 -19.51
C LEU A 253 1.84 20.51 -18.30
N SER A 254 0.69 21.12 -18.54
CA SER A 254 -0.39 21.24 -17.55
C SER A 254 -1.73 20.94 -18.19
N ILE A 255 -2.46 20.00 -17.60
CA ILE A 255 -3.77 19.53 -18.04
C ILE A 255 -4.79 19.92 -16.96
N PRO A 256 -5.71 20.87 -17.23
CA PRO A 256 -6.69 21.29 -16.23
C PRO A 256 -7.71 20.18 -15.94
N LEU A 257 -7.98 19.93 -14.66
CA LEU A 257 -8.98 18.94 -14.21
C LEU A 257 -10.43 19.35 -14.52
N GLY A 258 -10.65 20.62 -14.87
CA GLY A 258 -11.97 21.13 -15.25
C GLY A 258 -12.49 20.64 -16.61
N PHE A 259 -11.65 19.97 -17.41
CA PHE A 259 -12.00 19.53 -18.76
C PHE A 259 -11.74 18.02 -18.96
N PRO A 260 -12.49 17.34 -19.85
CA PRO A 260 -12.31 15.92 -20.10
C PRO A 260 -10.90 15.57 -20.61
N SER A 261 -10.28 14.57 -19.98
CA SER A 261 -9.04 13.94 -20.42
C SER A 261 -8.96 12.53 -19.85
N VAL A 262 -8.11 11.67 -20.43
CA VAL A 262 -7.85 10.33 -19.89
C VAL A 262 -7.25 10.41 -18.49
N LEU A 263 -6.42 11.43 -18.22
CA LEU A 263 -5.83 11.63 -16.89
C LEU A 263 -6.91 11.96 -15.86
N LYS A 264 -7.87 12.84 -16.19
CA LYS A 264 -9.02 13.16 -15.32
C LYS A 264 -9.84 11.91 -15.00
N THR A 265 -10.12 11.06 -15.99
CA THR A 265 -10.86 9.80 -15.77
C THR A 265 -10.19 8.93 -14.72
N VAL A 266 -8.86 8.80 -14.75
CA VAL A 266 -8.08 8.03 -13.77
C VAL A 266 -8.08 8.70 -12.40
N VAL A 267 -7.96 10.03 -12.35
CA VAL A 267 -7.98 10.79 -11.08
C VAL A 267 -9.33 10.68 -10.38
N GLU A 268 -10.43 10.88 -11.11
CA GLU A 268 -11.79 10.81 -10.55
C GLU A 268 -12.21 9.39 -10.22
N GLY A 269 -11.86 8.43 -11.08
CA GLY A 269 -12.19 7.02 -10.89
C GLY A 269 -11.33 6.31 -9.85
N LYS A 270 -10.15 6.87 -9.50
CA LYS A 270 -9.16 6.24 -8.62
C LYS A 270 -8.77 4.81 -9.03
N SER A 271 -8.98 4.48 -10.30
CA SER A 271 -8.74 3.17 -10.88
C SER A 271 -7.76 3.30 -12.04
N PHE A 272 -6.96 2.28 -12.29
CA PHE A 272 -6.09 2.28 -13.46
C PHE A 272 -6.91 2.30 -14.76
N TYR A 273 -6.29 2.81 -15.82
CA TYR A 273 -6.84 2.79 -17.18
C TYR A 273 -5.91 2.00 -18.08
N LEU A 274 -6.46 1.08 -18.86
CA LEU A 274 -5.73 0.34 -19.89
C LEU A 274 -6.52 0.39 -21.20
N GLY A 275 -5.98 1.05 -22.22
CA GLY A 275 -6.67 1.16 -23.51
C GLY A 275 -6.18 2.26 -24.43
N PRO A 276 -6.88 2.47 -25.56
CA PRO A 276 -6.51 3.46 -26.56
C PRO A 276 -6.88 4.89 -26.12
N ILE A 277 -5.92 5.80 -26.19
CA ILE A 277 -6.18 7.22 -25.91
C ILE A 277 -6.84 7.88 -27.12
N ALA A 278 -7.96 8.56 -26.90
CA ALA A 278 -8.61 9.37 -27.93
C ALA A 278 -7.71 10.54 -28.32
N ASN A 279 -7.55 10.82 -29.62
CA ASN A 279 -6.66 11.88 -30.10
C ASN A 279 -7.45 13.17 -30.32
N GLU A 280 -7.95 13.76 -29.23
CA GLU A 280 -8.79 14.94 -29.24
C GLU A 280 -8.63 15.75 -27.95
N GLY A 281 -8.85 17.07 -28.03
CA GLY A 281 -8.80 17.95 -26.87
C GLY A 281 -7.48 17.85 -26.09
N LEU A 282 -7.57 17.73 -24.76
CA LEU A 282 -6.40 17.66 -23.87
C LEU A 282 -5.58 16.37 -24.03
N ASN A 283 -6.16 15.31 -24.59
CA ASN A 283 -5.41 14.09 -24.86
C ASN A 283 -4.44 14.27 -26.05
N GLU A 284 -4.77 15.14 -27.01
CA GLU A 284 -3.83 15.49 -28.09
C GLU A 284 -2.62 16.24 -27.54
N GLU A 285 -2.84 17.16 -26.59
CA GLU A 285 -1.77 17.89 -25.91
C GLU A 285 -0.86 16.94 -25.11
N LEU A 286 -1.44 16.01 -24.35
CA LEU A 286 -0.72 14.94 -23.69
C LEU A 286 0.17 14.16 -24.67
N LEU A 287 -0.43 13.61 -25.74
CA LEU A 287 0.30 12.79 -26.71
C LEU A 287 1.39 13.58 -27.44
N ARG A 288 1.15 14.86 -27.72
CA ARG A 288 2.15 15.76 -28.33
C ARG A 288 3.32 16.00 -27.39
N SER A 289 3.06 16.20 -26.09
CA SER A 289 4.11 16.41 -25.09
C SER A 289 4.98 15.16 -24.87
N LEU A 290 4.40 13.97 -25.01
CA LEU A 290 5.12 12.70 -24.98
C LEU A 290 5.94 12.43 -26.26
N GLY A 291 5.62 13.15 -27.34
CA GLY A 291 6.27 13.04 -28.64
C GLY A 291 6.02 11.71 -29.36
N GLY A 292 6.57 11.57 -30.57
CA GLY A 292 6.44 10.34 -31.36
C GLY A 292 5.05 10.09 -31.94
N ASN A 293 4.78 8.85 -32.35
CA ASN A 293 3.50 8.45 -32.92
C ASN A 293 2.47 8.16 -31.82
N LYS A 294 1.18 8.23 -32.20
CA LYS A 294 0.10 7.80 -31.31
C LYS A 294 0.30 6.33 -30.91
N PRO A 295 0.30 5.98 -29.61
CA PRO A 295 0.40 4.60 -29.17
C PRO A 295 -0.87 3.80 -29.52
N GLU A 296 -0.73 2.49 -29.63
CA GLU A 296 -1.88 1.58 -29.76
C GLU A 296 -2.72 1.55 -28.49
N ALA A 297 -2.05 1.48 -27.34
CA ALA A 297 -2.67 1.54 -26.02
C ALA A 297 -1.73 2.22 -25.01
N ALA A 298 -2.32 2.68 -23.91
CA ALA A 298 -1.61 3.22 -22.76
C ALA A 298 -2.17 2.60 -21.48
N LEU A 299 -1.31 2.50 -20.48
CA LEU A 299 -1.59 2.12 -19.11
C LEU A 299 -1.36 3.35 -18.22
N LEU A 300 -2.36 3.71 -17.43
CA LEU A 300 -2.28 4.77 -16.44
C LEU A 300 -2.64 4.20 -15.07
N VAL A 301 -1.78 4.43 -14.08
CA VAL A 301 -1.95 3.92 -12.72
C VAL A 301 -1.91 5.10 -11.74
N PRO A 302 -2.95 5.32 -10.92
CA PRO A 302 -2.95 6.38 -9.93
C PRO A 302 -2.15 5.96 -8.70
N LEU A 303 -1.28 6.86 -8.22
CA LEU A 303 -0.72 6.76 -6.88
C LEU A 303 -1.63 7.50 -5.91
N ILE A 304 -2.26 6.74 -5.01
CA ILE A 304 -3.21 7.26 -4.02
C ILE A 304 -2.52 7.35 -2.66
N LEU A 305 -2.48 8.56 -2.10
CA LEU A 305 -2.07 8.80 -0.72
C LEU A 305 -3.24 9.46 0.02
N ASP A 306 -3.59 8.91 1.19
CA ASP A 306 -4.67 9.41 2.05
C ASP A 306 -5.99 9.69 1.30
N GLY A 307 -6.39 8.76 0.43
CA GLY A 307 -7.61 8.86 -0.38
C GLY A 307 -7.56 9.88 -1.52
N ARG A 308 -6.43 10.53 -1.76
CA ARG A 308 -6.22 11.49 -2.86
C ARG A 308 -5.22 10.94 -3.86
N VAL A 309 -5.50 11.11 -5.14
CA VAL A 309 -4.51 10.81 -6.19
C VAL A 309 -3.46 11.92 -6.17
N VAL A 310 -2.21 11.57 -5.89
CA VAL A 310 -1.10 12.53 -5.81
C VAL A 310 -0.20 12.50 -7.04
N ASN A 311 -0.05 11.32 -7.66
CA ASN A 311 0.69 11.15 -8.90
C ASN A 311 -0.06 10.22 -9.85
N LEU A 312 0.22 10.32 -11.14
CA LEU A 312 -0.15 9.31 -12.13
C LEU A 312 1.12 8.75 -12.77
N PHE A 313 1.17 7.43 -12.91
CA PHE A 313 2.19 6.74 -13.69
C PHE A 313 1.59 6.36 -15.03
N TYR A 314 2.30 6.68 -16.10
CA TYR A 314 1.89 6.42 -17.47
C TYR A 314 2.94 5.54 -18.14
N GLY A 315 2.49 4.52 -18.86
CA GLY A 315 3.30 3.73 -19.75
C GLY A 315 2.53 3.45 -21.04
N ASP A 316 3.18 3.50 -22.20
CA ASP A 316 2.55 3.09 -23.46
C ASP A 316 3.40 2.10 -24.27
N GLY A 317 2.72 1.41 -25.19
CA GLY A 317 3.30 0.35 -26.00
C GLY A 317 2.23 -0.54 -26.63
N GLY A 318 2.63 -1.74 -27.02
CA GLY A 318 1.70 -2.74 -27.58
C GLY A 318 0.76 -3.31 -26.51
N PRO A 319 -0.53 -3.58 -26.81
CA PRO A 319 -1.51 -4.05 -25.84
C PRO A 319 -1.08 -5.30 -25.06
N GLY A 320 -0.46 -6.28 -25.74
CA GLY A 320 0.04 -7.50 -25.09
C GLY A 320 1.18 -7.25 -24.10
N GLN A 321 2.07 -6.29 -24.40
CA GLN A 321 3.15 -5.87 -23.51
C GLN A 321 2.58 -5.16 -22.27
N LEU A 322 1.60 -4.28 -22.45
CA LEU A 322 1.00 -3.54 -21.33
C LEU A 322 0.30 -4.46 -20.33
N VAL A 323 -0.46 -5.45 -20.81
CA VAL A 323 -1.14 -6.43 -19.94
C VAL A 323 -0.14 -7.18 -19.08
N ALA A 324 0.99 -7.61 -19.64
CA ALA A 324 2.04 -8.31 -18.91
C ALA A 324 2.70 -7.45 -17.81
N GLN A 325 2.70 -6.12 -17.96
CA GLN A 325 3.33 -5.19 -17.03
C GLN A 325 2.41 -4.68 -15.91
N VAL A 326 1.11 -4.97 -15.95
CA VAL A 326 0.15 -4.46 -14.94
C VAL A 326 0.56 -4.84 -13.52
N GLY A 327 0.89 -6.12 -13.28
CA GLY A 327 1.27 -6.59 -11.94
C GLY A 327 2.57 -5.95 -11.43
N ALA A 328 3.58 -5.81 -12.28
CA ALA A 328 4.82 -5.12 -11.94
C ALA A 328 4.58 -3.64 -11.59
N LEU A 329 3.70 -2.97 -12.35
CA LEU A 329 3.37 -1.57 -12.11
C LEU A 329 2.55 -1.34 -10.84
N GLN A 330 1.68 -2.28 -10.48
CA GLN A 330 0.96 -2.26 -9.20
C GLN A 330 1.94 -2.38 -8.01
N ARG A 331 2.91 -3.30 -8.06
CA ARG A 331 3.94 -3.40 -7.03
C ARG A 331 4.81 -2.14 -6.95
N LEU A 332 5.22 -1.59 -8.10
CA LEU A 332 5.92 -0.30 -8.16
C LEU A 332 5.10 0.83 -7.52
N GLN A 333 3.79 0.88 -7.79
CA GLN A 333 2.88 1.85 -7.19
C GLN A 333 2.83 1.72 -5.66
N GLU A 334 2.75 0.50 -5.13
CA GLU A 334 2.76 0.23 -3.70
C GLU A 334 4.07 0.72 -3.05
N MET A 335 5.23 0.33 -3.58
CA MET A 335 6.53 0.73 -3.04
C MET A 335 6.77 2.24 -3.16
N ALA A 336 6.44 2.85 -4.30
CA ALA A 336 6.52 4.30 -4.44
C ALA A 336 5.63 5.01 -3.41
N GLY A 337 4.43 4.46 -3.15
CA GLY A 337 3.52 4.95 -2.12
C GLY A 337 4.14 4.91 -0.72
N LEU A 338 4.79 3.81 -0.35
CA LEU A 338 5.53 3.69 0.92
C LEU A 338 6.67 4.70 1.00
N ALA A 339 7.48 4.84 -0.06
CA ALA A 339 8.57 5.82 -0.11
C ALA A 339 8.07 7.26 0.09
N PHE A 340 6.98 7.66 -0.57
CA PHE A 340 6.39 8.99 -0.35
C PHE A 340 5.89 9.17 1.09
N ARG A 341 5.35 8.14 1.74
CA ARG A 341 4.89 8.19 3.14
C ARG A 341 6.07 8.41 4.10
N ILE A 342 7.18 7.71 3.91
CA ILE A 342 8.44 7.93 4.67
C ILE A 342 8.83 9.41 4.58
N LEU A 343 8.88 9.96 3.36
CA LEU A 343 9.29 11.35 3.13
C LEU A 343 8.31 12.37 3.73
N ILE A 344 7.01 12.10 3.69
CA ILE A 344 6.00 12.97 4.31
C ILE A 344 6.19 13.00 5.83
N LEU A 345 6.41 11.83 6.44
CA LEU A 345 6.63 11.72 7.88
C LEU A 345 7.91 12.46 8.30
N LYS A 346 9.04 12.22 7.62
CA LYS A 346 10.31 12.93 7.88
C LYS A 346 10.13 14.45 7.88
N ASN A 347 9.39 14.98 6.89
CA ASN A 347 9.13 16.42 6.80
C ASN A 347 8.21 16.95 7.91
N ARG A 348 7.22 16.17 8.38
CA ARG A 348 6.36 16.59 9.50
C ARG A 348 7.15 16.67 10.81
N LEU A 349 8.03 15.70 11.06
CA LEU A 349 8.80 15.63 12.30
C LEU A 349 9.89 16.69 12.39
N LEU A 350 10.50 17.07 11.26
CA LEU A 350 11.45 18.21 11.21
C LEU A 350 10.79 19.56 11.49
N GLN A 351 9.45 19.63 11.54
CA GLN A 351 8.67 20.86 11.79
C GLN A 351 8.07 20.92 13.21
N LEU A 352 8.20 19.85 14.00
CA LEU A 352 7.85 19.79 15.42
C LEU A 352 9.07 20.15 16.26
#